data_AF-A0A0X8JHR0-F1
#
_entry.id   AF-A0A0X8JHR0-F1
#
_cell.length_a   1.000
_cell.length_b   1.000
_cell.length_c   1.000
_cell.angle_alpha   90.00
_cell.angle_beta   90.00
_cell.angle_gamma   90.00
#
_symmetry.space_group_name_H-M   'P 1'
#
loop_
_entity.id
_entity.type
_entity.pdbx_description
1 polymer ?
#
loop_
_entity_poly.entity_id
_entity_poly.type
_entity_poly.pdbx_seq_one_letter_code
_entity_poly.pdbx_strand_id
1 'polypeptide(L)'
;MADKKNRPLTPVPPDGMEILFFYQCPQCGKHIPLVSPTEPRMISCDACGLAFPIIPVDEHGLHYVRIMLAGGKAAADPDFL
;
A
#
# COMPACT_ATOMS: atom_id res chain seq x y z
N MET A 1 1.63 -3.14 -43.33
CA MET A 1 1.29 -3.33 -41.90
C MET A 1 2.58 -3.71 -41.19
N ALA A 2 3.26 -2.76 -40.56
CA ALA A 2 4.58 -2.97 -39.97
C ALA A 2 4.47 -3.75 -38.65
N ASP A 3 5.37 -4.71 -38.52
CA ASP A 3 5.49 -5.70 -37.46
C ASP A 3 5.60 -5.06 -36.06
N LYS A 4 4.63 -5.37 -35.18
CA LYS A 4 4.53 -4.83 -33.80
C LYS A 4 5.35 -5.63 -32.78
N LYS A 5 6.17 -6.61 -33.19
CA LYS A 5 6.74 -7.61 -32.26
C LYS A 5 8.09 -7.28 -31.61
N ASN A 6 8.72 -6.12 -31.87
CA ASN A 6 10.07 -5.90 -31.35
C ASN A 6 10.42 -4.45 -30.95
N ARG A 7 9.46 -3.68 -30.46
CA ARG A 7 9.78 -2.38 -29.84
C ARG A 7 10.13 -2.60 -28.37
N PRO A 8 11.27 -2.09 -27.88
CA PRO A 8 11.58 -2.11 -26.46
C PRO A 8 10.43 -1.49 -25.67
N LEU A 9 10.02 -2.15 -24.59
CA LEU A 9 9.04 -1.58 -23.67
C LEU A 9 9.67 -0.35 -23.01
N THR A 10 8.99 0.79 -23.08
CA THR A 10 9.36 1.97 -22.31
C THR A 10 9.04 1.73 -20.83
N PRO A 11 9.88 2.20 -19.89
CA PRO A 11 9.55 2.18 -18.47
C PRO A 11 8.18 2.82 -18.22
N VAL A 12 7.41 2.24 -17.30
CA VAL A 12 6.07 2.71 -16.93
C VAL A 12 6.15 3.34 -15.54
N PRO A 13 5.74 4.61 -15.37
CA PRO A 13 5.73 5.27 -14.05
C PRO A 13 4.59 4.74 -13.17
N PRO A 14 4.63 4.98 -11.84
CA PRO A 14 3.50 4.68 -10.96
C PRO A 14 2.23 5.44 -11.36
N ASP A 15 1.09 4.76 -11.32
CA ASP A 15 -0.22 5.32 -11.63
C ASP A 15 -1.10 5.55 -10.39
N GLY A 16 -0.71 4.97 -9.24
CA GLY A 16 -1.41 5.04 -7.97
C GLY A 16 -0.53 4.68 -6.78
N MET A 17 -1.06 4.84 -5.56
CA MET A 17 -0.38 4.47 -4.31
C MET A 17 -1.38 4.10 -3.22
N GLU A 18 -1.01 3.09 -2.44
CA GLU A 18 -1.66 2.71 -1.19
C GLU A 18 -0.64 2.58 -0.06
N ILE A 19 -1.06 2.82 1.19
CA ILE A 19 -0.18 2.81 2.37
C ILE A 19 -0.48 1.56 3.20
N LEU A 20 0.57 0.82 3.53
CA LEU A 20 0.51 -0.38 4.36
C LEU A 20 0.91 -0.05 5.81
N PHE A 21 0.14 -0.57 6.75
CA PHE A 21 0.41 -0.50 8.19
C PHE A 21 0.59 -1.90 8.76
N PHE A 22 1.54 -2.04 9.68
CA PHE A 22 1.81 -3.30 10.34
C PHE A 22 1.20 -3.33 11.73
N TYR A 23 0.38 -4.35 11.99
CA TYR A 23 -0.14 -4.65 13.32
C TYR A 23 0.54 -5.90 13.84
N GLN A 24 1.07 -5.84 15.05
CA GLN A 24 1.71 -7.00 15.67
C GLN A 24 0.66 -7.91 16.30
N CYS A 25 0.67 -9.20 15.96
CA CYS A 25 -0.20 -10.19 16.59
C CYS A 25 0.16 -10.32 18.09
N PRO A 26 -0.79 -10.14 19.01
CA PRO A 26 -0.51 -10.18 20.45
C PRO A 26 -0.16 -11.59 20.96
N GLN A 27 -0.41 -12.64 20.18
CA GLN A 27 -0.15 -14.02 20.60
C GLN A 27 1.16 -14.59 20.04
N CYS A 28 1.44 -14.43 18.74
CA CYS A 28 2.63 -15.01 18.11
C CYS A 28 3.67 -13.96 17.68
N GLY A 29 3.38 -12.67 17.84
CA GLY A 29 4.30 -11.58 17.49
C GLY A 29 4.44 -11.28 16.00
N LYS A 30 3.75 -12.02 15.12
CA LYS A 30 3.82 -11.79 13.67
C LYS A 30 3.29 -10.41 13.29
N HIS A 31 3.99 -9.71 12.40
CA HIS A 31 3.53 -8.46 11.79
C HIS A 31 2.54 -8.75 10.66
N ILE A 32 1.33 -8.21 10.76
CA ILE A 32 0.26 -8.36 9.79
C ILE A 32 0.14 -7.04 9.00
N PRO A 33 0.41 -7.05 7.68
CA PRO A 33 0.24 -5.87 6.85
C PRO A 33 -1.23 -5.65 6.50
N LEU A 34 -1.72 -4.42 6.65
CA LEU A 34 -3.06 -3.98 6.22
C LEU A 34 -2.97 -2.70 5.41
N VAL A 35 -3.77 -2.61 4.34
CA VAL A 35 -3.91 -1.39 3.55
C VAL A 35 -4.86 -0.44 4.28
N SER A 36 -4.34 0.72 4.71
CA SER A 36 -5.10 1.88 5.18
C SER A 36 -6.38 1.57 6.01
N PRO A 37 -6.32 0.83 7.13
CA PRO A 37 -7.53 0.45 7.88
C PRO A 37 -8.09 1.63 8.70
N THR A 38 -8.97 2.44 8.11
CA THR A 38 -9.52 3.67 8.73
C THR A 38 -10.70 3.44 9.67
N GLU A 39 -11.21 2.21 9.75
CA GLU A 39 -12.34 1.84 10.60
C GLU A 39 -11.93 0.83 11.68
N PRO A 40 -12.47 0.93 12.92
CA PRO A 40 -12.29 -0.10 13.93
C PRO A 40 -12.81 -1.45 13.44
N ARG A 41 -11.97 -2.48 13.49
CA ARG A 41 -12.36 -3.83 13.06
C ARG A 41 -11.57 -4.93 13.75
N MET A 42 -12.11 -6.15 13.70
CA MET A 42 -11.37 -7.36 14.04
C MET A 42 -10.55 -7.82 12.83
N ILE A 43 -9.33 -8.27 13.07
CA ILE A 43 -8.51 -8.96 12.07
C ILE A 43 -8.10 -10.34 12.58
N SER A 44 -7.74 -11.23 11.67
CA SER A 44 -7.26 -12.58 12.01
C SER A 44 -5.78 -12.71 11.66
N CYS A 45 -5.00 -13.29 12.58
CA CYS A 45 -3.61 -13.63 12.32
C CYS A 45 -3.52 -14.82 11.36
N ASP A 46 -2.86 -14.61 10.23
CA ASP A 46 -2.61 -15.62 9.21
C ASP A 46 -1.62 -16.72 9.63
N ALA A 47 -0.90 -16.55 10.75
CA ALA A 47 0.01 -17.56 11.29
C ALA A 47 -0.56 -18.40 12.43
N CYS A 48 -1.25 -17.80 13.40
CA CYS A 48 -1.77 -18.50 14.59
C CYS A 48 -3.30 -18.57 14.67
N GLY A 49 -4.01 -17.93 13.75
CA GLY A 49 -5.48 -17.92 13.69
C GLY A 49 -6.17 -17.01 14.70
N LEU A 50 -5.44 -16.36 15.62
CA LEU A 50 -6.04 -15.46 16.60
C LEU A 50 -6.75 -14.29 15.92
N ALA A 51 -8.03 -14.08 16.27
CA ALA A 51 -8.76 -12.87 15.94
C ALA A 51 -8.58 -11.80 17.04
N PHE A 52 -8.25 -10.56 16.68
CA PHE A 52 -8.05 -9.47 17.63
C PHE A 52 -8.45 -8.11 17.02
N PRO A 53 -8.87 -7.13 17.86
CA PRO A 53 -9.23 -5.80 17.39
C PRO A 53 -8.00 -4.96 17.08
N ILE A 54 -8.13 -4.02 16.16
CA ILE A 54 -7.10 -3.01 15.86
C ILE A 54 -7.61 -1.60 16.05
N ILE A 55 -6.69 -0.69 16.34
CA ILE A 55 -6.94 0.75 16.31
C ILE A 55 -6.88 1.21 14.84
N PRO A 56 -7.87 1.98 14.36
CA PRO A 56 -7.86 2.51 13.01
C PRO A 56 -6.72 3.51 12.79
N VAL A 57 -6.30 3.65 11.54
CA VAL A 57 -5.39 4.72 11.13
C VAL A 57 -6.17 6.01 10.86
N ASP A 58 -5.51 7.15 11.04
CA ASP A 58 -6.13 8.46 10.79
C ASP A 58 -6.30 8.72 9.28
N GLU A 59 -7.54 8.95 8.86
CA GLU A 59 -7.89 9.22 7.46
C GLU A 59 -7.30 10.54 6.98
N HIS A 60 -7.20 11.57 7.83
CA HIS A 60 -6.64 12.86 7.45
C HIS A 60 -5.14 12.76 7.15
N GLY A 61 -4.39 12.00 7.95
CA GLY A 61 -2.99 11.67 7.70
C GLY A 61 -2.79 10.91 6.38
N LEU A 62 -3.64 9.94 6.08
CA LEU A 62 -3.60 9.23 4.78
C LEU A 62 -3.86 10.17 3.61
N HIS A 63 -4.86 11.04 3.71
CA HIS A 63 -5.17 12.03 2.68
C HIS A 63 -4.01 13.00 2.47
N TYR A 64 -3.36 13.45 3.54
CA TYR A 64 -2.18 14.31 3.43
C TYR A 64 -1.08 13.66 2.59
N VAL A 65 -0.71 12.41 2.89
CA VAL A 65 0.35 11.70 2.16
C VAL A 65 -0.06 11.44 0.70
N ARG A 66 -1.32 11.06 0.46
CA ARG A 66 -1.85 10.88 -0.90
C ARG A 66 -1.77 12.17 -1.71
N ILE A 67 -2.16 13.31 -1.14
CA ILE A 67 -2.07 14.61 -1.81
C ILE A 67 -0.61 14.98 -2.07
N MET A 68 0.26 14.84 -1.07
CA MET A 68 1.70 15.17 -1.15
C MET A 68 2.38 14.45 -2.32
N LEU A 69 2.01 13.20 -2.59
CA LEU A 69 2.60 12.38 -3.65
C LEU A 69 1.74 12.32 -4.92
N ALA A 70 0.79 13.24 -5.10
CA ALA A 70 -0.12 13.26 -6.25
C ALA A 70 -0.80 11.91 -6.52
N GLY A 71 -1.26 11.25 -5.45
CA GLY A 71 -1.86 9.92 -5.47
C GLY A 71 -0.85 8.80 -5.80
N GLY A 72 0.45 9.02 -5.61
CA GLY A 72 1.52 8.07 -5.95
C GLY A 72 2.27 8.41 -7.22
N LYS A 73 1.70 9.22 -8.11
CA LYS A 73 2.30 9.57 -9.40
C LYS A 73 3.61 10.35 -9.26
N ALA A 74 3.73 11.15 -8.20
CA ALA A 74 4.94 11.89 -7.90
C ALA A 74 6.00 11.07 -7.15
N ALA A 75 5.76 9.77 -6.91
CA ALA A 75 6.75 8.88 -6.29
C ALA A 75 7.78 8.32 -7.29
N ALA A 76 7.60 8.58 -8.58
CA ALA A 76 8.61 8.25 -9.58
C ALA A 76 9.88 9.08 -9.35
N ASP A 77 11.03 8.44 -9.47
CA ASP A 77 12.32 9.11 -9.46
C ASP A 77 12.46 9.98 -10.73
N PRO A 78 12.64 11.31 -10.60
CA PRO A 78 12.75 12.23 -11.73
C PRO A 78 13.87 11.89 -12.71
N ASP A 79 14.93 11.21 -12.27
CA ASP A 79 16.05 10.82 -13.14
C ASP A 79 15.65 9.74 -14.17
N PHE A 80 14.48 9.13 -14.01
CA PHE A 80 13.96 8.04 -14.85
C PHE A 80 12.65 8.39 -15.59
N LEU A 81 12.20 9.65 -15.52
CA LEU A 81 11.00 10.18 -16.19
C LEU A 81 11.29 10.83 -17.55
#